data_AF-A0A3N9V985-F1
#
_entry.id   AF-A0A3N9V985-F1
#
_cell.length_a   1.000
_cell.length_b   1.000
_cell.length_c   1.000
_cell.angle_alpha   90.00
_cell.angle_beta   90.00
_cell.angle_gamma   90.00
#
_symmetry.space_group_name_H-M   'P 1'
#
loop_
_entity.id
_entity.type
_entity.pdbx_description
1 polymer ?
#
loop_
_entity_poly.entity_id
_entity_poly.type
_entity_poly.pdbx_seq_one_letter_code
_entity_poly.pdbx_strand_id
1 'polypeptide(L)'
;MLAVVVAAATLGWTLAFTGVYRQEHPWIAASRWIYANIPEGKKLLTEHWDDSLPLTLDALPGKPPSRSYQRSELPMWDPDTPEKLDALVGELSTADYIVLASNRLSAPMGRLRSRYPMSSQYYRMLFAGDLGYRPLAEFTAYPQLGGLVIRDDNADESFSVYDHPHVQVFENVGRLKPELLRARLGRYLPDDAQGSVPRLRRTDGLARYRSQDPAPTAPLTLSQPVDTLPVVADFRWNRAASESTVLAVVLWWLVLSLFGWFAWPLLFPLLGGLRDRGYGLARVAGWLLIGWFHWLGVSLGWWQNRVGPIVAILGLLAAAGLIAGWVQRRRLASFWAERRRTLLVEETLFALAYLAFVGVRLLNPDLWQPWNGGEKFMEFAFLNATLRSPNFPPYDPYFAGGIINYYYYGLYLVGLVIKLTGIAAEVAFNLAVPSLFALTALGLFSVGSNLAVGQGSEEAEERRSGGAEHGEGEIVSSAPPHAGPSASLAGGLAVMLALLMGNLRGLGWLASAWGSLVRGRALPDYDYWAASRVIPNTINEFPLWTFVFADLHPHMIAMP
;
A
#
# COMPACT_ATOMS: atom_id res chain seq x y z
N MET A 1 26.47 12.02 -7.05
CA MET A 1 26.00 12.99 -6.04
C MET A 1 24.52 12.83 -5.72
N LEU A 2 23.58 12.96 -6.66
CA LEU A 2 22.14 12.82 -6.40
C LEU A 2 21.76 11.47 -5.76
N ALA A 3 22.25 10.35 -6.31
CA ALA A 3 21.98 9.02 -5.76
C ALA A 3 22.47 8.86 -4.31
N VAL A 4 23.63 9.43 -3.98
CA VAL A 4 24.19 9.41 -2.62
C VAL A 4 23.33 10.25 -1.67
N VAL A 5 22.89 11.44 -2.09
CA VAL A 5 22.01 12.30 -1.28
C VAL A 5 20.67 11.60 -1.03
N VAL A 6 20.07 11.01 -2.07
CA VAL A 6 18.81 10.26 -1.93
C VAL A 6 19.00 9.07 -0.99
N ALA A 7 20.04 8.25 -1.19
CA ALA A 7 20.32 7.10 -0.33
C ALA A 7 20.56 7.51 1.13
N ALA A 8 21.35 8.56 1.37
CA ALA A 8 21.62 9.06 2.71
C ALA A 8 20.36 9.64 3.37
N ALA A 9 19.52 10.37 2.64
CA ALA A 9 18.26 10.91 3.15
C ALA A 9 17.26 9.79 3.46
N THR A 10 17.11 8.80 2.57
CA THR A 10 16.26 7.63 2.80
C THR A 10 16.75 6.84 4.00
N LEU A 11 18.04 6.54 4.10
CA LEU A 11 18.62 5.83 5.24
C LEU A 11 18.44 6.62 6.54
N GLY A 12 18.72 7.93 6.53
CA GLY A 12 18.53 8.80 7.68
C GLY A 12 17.09 8.82 8.16
N TRP A 13 16.13 8.90 7.22
CA TRP A 13 14.70 8.81 7.52
C TRP A 13 14.31 7.44 8.09
N THR A 14 14.75 6.34 7.46
CA THR A 14 14.49 4.98 7.97
C THR A 14 15.02 4.79 9.38
N LEU A 15 16.24 5.27 9.65
CA LEU A 15 16.83 5.20 11.00
C LEU A 15 16.05 6.07 12.00
N ALA A 16 15.60 7.26 11.58
CA ALA A 16 14.77 8.12 12.42
C ALA A 16 13.44 7.46 12.78
N PHE A 17 12.73 6.94 11.77
CA PHE A 17 11.42 6.33 11.89
C PHE A 17 11.47 5.04 12.70
N THR A 18 12.47 4.19 12.48
CA THR A 18 12.64 2.97 13.32
C THR A 18 12.92 3.28 14.78
N GLY A 19 13.36 4.51 15.10
CA GLY A 19 13.48 5.03 16.45
C GLY A 19 12.15 5.14 17.21
N VAL A 20 11.01 5.21 16.51
CA VAL A 20 9.66 5.15 17.10
C VAL A 20 9.48 3.87 17.91
N TYR A 21 9.79 2.72 17.32
CA TYR A 21 9.61 1.39 17.94
C TYR A 21 10.59 1.09 19.09
N ARG A 22 11.52 2.01 19.38
CA ARG A 22 12.42 1.93 20.55
C ARG A 22 11.91 2.73 21.74
N GLN A 23 10.83 3.50 21.56
CA GLN A 23 10.18 4.28 22.59
C GLN A 23 8.97 3.51 23.15
N GLU A 24 8.51 3.84 24.37
CA GLU A 24 7.26 3.26 24.88
C GLU A 24 6.09 3.78 24.03
N HIS A 25 5.21 2.88 23.60
CA HIS A 25 4.06 3.26 22.78
C HIS A 25 3.20 4.31 23.52
N PRO A 26 2.80 5.42 22.87
CA PRO A 26 2.08 6.51 23.54
C PRO A 26 0.83 6.08 24.31
N TRP A 27 0.04 5.15 23.78
CA TRP A 27 -1.11 4.58 24.50
C TRP A 27 -0.74 3.86 25.79
N ILE A 28 0.39 3.15 25.83
CA ILE A 28 0.87 2.46 27.03
C ILE A 28 1.34 3.49 28.05
N ALA A 29 2.16 4.46 27.63
CA ALA A 29 2.65 5.53 28.48
C ALA A 29 1.50 6.34 29.09
N ALA A 30 0.52 6.74 28.26
CA ALA A 30 -0.68 7.45 28.69
C ALA A 30 -1.53 6.62 29.67
N SER A 31 -1.74 5.33 29.39
CA SER A 31 -2.51 4.45 30.27
C SER A 31 -1.86 4.30 31.64
N ARG A 32 -0.53 4.12 31.67
CA ARG A 32 0.26 4.05 32.91
C ARG A 32 0.12 5.35 33.70
N TRP A 33 0.24 6.49 33.02
CA TRP A 33 0.09 7.80 33.63
C TRP A 33 -1.33 8.02 34.17
N ILE A 34 -2.37 7.63 33.43
CA ILE A 34 -3.77 7.75 33.86
C ILE A 34 -3.99 6.95 35.15
N TYR A 35 -3.58 5.68 35.21
CA TYR A 35 -3.71 4.87 36.43
C TYR A 35 -2.94 5.41 37.63
N ALA A 36 -1.82 6.10 37.41
CA ALA A 36 -1.06 6.72 38.48
C ALA A 36 -1.73 8.02 38.99
N ASN A 37 -2.24 8.85 38.08
CA ASN A 37 -2.57 10.26 38.37
C ASN A 37 -4.08 10.54 38.46
N ILE A 38 -4.93 9.77 37.78
CA ILE A 38 -6.39 10.00 37.79
C ILE A 38 -7.05 9.12 38.87
N PRO A 39 -7.78 9.70 39.83
CA PRO A 39 -8.47 8.92 40.87
C PRO A 39 -9.52 7.96 40.30
N GLU A 40 -9.73 6.84 40.99
CA GLU A 40 -10.78 5.87 40.65
C GLU A 40 -12.18 6.50 40.67
N GLY A 41 -13.08 6.00 39.82
CA GLY A 41 -14.47 6.41 39.72
C GLY A 41 -14.71 7.69 38.90
N LYS A 42 -13.64 8.35 38.43
CA LYS A 42 -13.73 9.54 37.57
C LYS A 42 -14.32 9.24 36.20
N LYS A 43 -15.02 10.23 35.62
CA LYS A 43 -15.61 10.14 34.28
C LYS A 43 -14.62 10.63 33.21
N LEU A 44 -14.22 9.71 32.33
CA LEU A 44 -13.35 9.92 31.19
C LEU A 44 -14.18 9.92 29.90
N LEU A 45 -14.03 10.97 29.09
CA LEU A 45 -14.56 11.00 27.74
C LEU A 45 -13.51 10.53 26.74
N THR A 46 -13.92 9.66 25.83
CA THR A 46 -13.16 9.19 24.67
C THR A 46 -13.93 9.49 23.39
N GLU A 47 -13.38 9.12 22.24
CA GLU A 47 -13.97 9.43 20.93
C GLU A 47 -14.47 8.16 20.25
N HIS A 48 -15.70 8.20 19.73
CA HIS A 48 -16.26 7.09 18.96
C HIS A 48 -15.41 6.85 17.70
N TRP A 49 -15.02 5.59 17.44
CA TRP A 49 -14.04 5.15 16.42
C TRP A 49 -12.56 5.48 16.67
N ASP A 50 -12.19 5.91 17.88
CA ASP A 50 -10.79 5.91 18.33
C ASP A 50 -10.58 4.93 19.49
N ASP A 51 -9.31 4.73 19.85
CA ASP A 51 -8.95 3.86 20.96
C ASP A 51 -9.37 4.47 22.31
N SER A 52 -9.92 3.63 23.18
CA SER A 52 -10.42 4.06 24.49
C SER A 52 -9.39 3.83 25.60
N LEU A 53 -8.69 4.90 26.00
CA LEU A 53 -7.69 4.86 27.06
C LEU A 53 -8.31 5.08 28.46
N PRO A 54 -7.74 4.49 29.53
CA PRO A 54 -6.54 3.65 29.53
C PRO A 54 -6.80 2.21 29.08
N LEU A 55 -5.77 1.59 28.48
CA LEU A 55 -5.72 0.16 28.14
C LEU A 55 -5.57 -0.71 29.39
N THR A 56 -6.02 -1.95 29.32
CA THR A 56 -5.71 -2.96 30.35
C THR A 56 -4.23 -3.35 30.24
N LEU A 57 -3.42 -2.93 31.21
CA LEU A 57 -1.97 -3.15 31.18
C LEU A 57 -1.56 -4.55 31.68
N ASP A 58 -2.44 -5.54 31.54
CA ASP A 58 -2.33 -6.80 32.28
C ASP A 58 -1.10 -7.63 31.92
N ALA A 59 -0.62 -7.49 30.70
CA ALA A 59 0.57 -8.16 30.18
C ALA A 59 1.89 -7.44 30.53
N LEU A 60 1.86 -6.27 31.19
CA LEU A 60 3.07 -5.46 31.41
C LEU A 60 3.63 -5.56 32.84
N PRO A 61 4.93 -5.83 33.01
CA PRO A 61 5.58 -5.83 34.31
C PRO A 61 5.67 -4.40 34.88
N GLY A 62 5.56 -4.27 36.22
CA GLY A 62 5.66 -2.99 36.91
C GLY A 62 4.52 -2.01 36.62
N LYS A 63 3.35 -2.51 36.21
CA LYS A 63 2.16 -1.69 35.96
C LYS A 63 1.61 -1.11 37.28
N PRO A 64 1.09 0.14 37.27
CA PRO A 64 0.27 0.64 38.37
C PRO A 64 -1.01 -0.22 38.52
N PRO A 65 -1.62 -0.29 39.72
CA PRO A 65 -2.88 -0.99 39.90
C PRO A 65 -3.95 -0.40 38.97
N SER A 66 -4.65 -1.27 38.24
CA SER A 66 -5.79 -0.87 37.42
C SER A 66 -6.86 -0.24 38.30
N ARG A 67 -7.44 0.87 37.84
CA ARG A 67 -8.53 1.59 38.49
C ARG A 67 -9.78 1.54 37.62
N SER A 68 -10.95 1.52 38.24
CA SER A 68 -12.22 1.63 37.52
C SER A 68 -12.54 3.09 37.18
N TYR A 69 -13.09 3.33 36.00
CA TYR A 69 -13.51 4.66 35.55
C TYR A 69 -14.88 4.58 34.90
N GLN A 70 -15.65 5.66 34.99
CA GLN A 70 -16.85 5.83 34.17
C GLN A 70 -16.39 6.28 32.78
N ARG A 71 -16.78 5.56 31.74
CA ARG A 71 -16.38 5.85 30.36
C ARG A 71 -17.59 6.22 29.54
N SER A 72 -17.41 7.19 28.64
CA SER A 72 -18.42 7.59 27.69
C SER A 72 -17.74 8.09 26.42
N GLU A 73 -18.32 7.77 25.28
CA GLU A 73 -17.77 8.09 23.96
C GLU A 73 -18.51 9.27 23.36
N LEU A 74 -17.74 10.22 22.81
CA LEU A 74 -18.28 11.35 22.08
C LEU A 74 -18.58 10.93 20.63
N PRO A 75 -19.82 11.14 20.13
CA PRO A 75 -20.24 10.73 18.78
C PRO A 75 -19.75 11.72 17.72
N MET A 76 -18.44 11.96 17.67
CA MET A 76 -17.88 13.08 16.91
C MET A 76 -18.08 12.93 15.38
N TRP A 77 -18.13 11.70 14.85
CA TRP A 77 -18.37 11.43 13.41
C TRP A 77 -19.82 11.62 12.96
N ASP A 78 -20.77 11.65 13.89
CA ASP A 78 -22.19 11.79 13.57
C ASP A 78 -22.46 13.19 13.00
N PRO A 79 -23.51 13.38 12.17
CA PRO A 79 -23.88 14.70 11.69
C PRO A 79 -24.09 15.69 12.85
N ASP A 80 -23.74 16.96 12.64
CA ASP A 80 -23.95 18.00 13.64
C ASP A 80 -25.45 18.37 13.72
N THR A 81 -26.17 17.75 14.64
CA THR A 81 -27.61 17.99 14.89
C THR A 81 -27.86 18.51 16.31
N PRO A 82 -29.05 19.08 16.60
CA PRO A 82 -29.44 19.42 17.96
C PRO A 82 -29.34 18.24 18.95
N GLU A 83 -29.64 17.02 18.52
CA GLU A 83 -29.53 15.82 19.35
C GLU A 83 -28.07 15.52 19.73
N LYS A 84 -27.15 15.64 18.75
CA LYS A 84 -25.71 15.52 19.01
C LYS A 84 -25.22 16.61 19.96
N LEU A 85 -25.67 17.86 19.79
CA LEU A 85 -25.35 18.96 20.70
C LEU A 85 -25.77 18.64 22.13
N ASP A 86 -26.99 18.13 22.30
CA ASP A 86 -27.54 17.78 23.61
C ASP A 86 -26.73 16.67 24.29
N ALA A 87 -26.33 15.65 23.52
CA ALA A 87 -25.42 14.60 23.97
C ALA A 87 -24.05 15.18 24.39
N LEU A 88 -23.40 15.99 23.53
CA LEU A 88 -22.10 16.61 23.83
C LEU A 88 -22.18 17.46 25.11
N VAL A 89 -23.23 18.27 25.27
CA VAL A 89 -23.41 19.13 26.43
C VAL A 89 -23.60 18.31 27.71
N GLY A 90 -24.40 17.24 27.67
CA GLY A 90 -24.58 16.32 28.79
C GLY A 90 -23.28 15.67 29.25
N GLU A 91 -22.47 15.21 28.28
CA GLU A 91 -21.20 14.57 28.55
C GLU A 91 -20.13 15.56 29.05
N LEU A 92 -19.94 16.69 28.38
CA LEU A 92 -18.92 17.70 28.70
C LEU A 92 -19.17 18.42 30.03
N SER A 93 -20.42 18.58 30.43
CA SER A 93 -20.75 19.22 31.71
C SER A 93 -20.45 18.32 32.92
N THR A 94 -20.48 17.00 32.73
CA THR A 94 -20.35 16.02 33.83
C THR A 94 -18.98 15.36 33.89
N ALA A 95 -18.27 15.27 32.77
CA ALA A 95 -16.99 14.59 32.72
C ALA A 95 -15.87 15.30 33.49
N ASP A 96 -15.00 14.50 34.10
CA ASP A 96 -13.80 14.98 34.79
C ASP A 96 -12.64 15.20 33.82
N TYR A 97 -12.52 14.35 32.80
CA TYR A 97 -11.40 14.37 31.85
C TYR A 97 -11.86 14.04 30.42
N ILE A 98 -11.11 14.53 29.43
CA ILE A 98 -11.19 14.10 28.02
C ILE A 98 -9.85 13.47 27.66
N VAL A 99 -9.87 12.31 27.03
CA VAL A 99 -8.67 11.64 26.52
C VAL A 99 -8.81 11.46 25.01
N LEU A 100 -7.99 12.18 24.26
CA LEU A 100 -7.84 12.01 22.82
C LEU A 100 -6.72 11.00 22.61
N ALA A 101 -7.03 9.83 22.07
CA ALA A 101 -6.04 8.75 21.90
C ALA A 101 -5.16 8.96 20.67
N SER A 102 -5.62 9.75 19.70
CA SER A 102 -4.86 10.11 18.51
C SER A 102 -5.39 11.41 17.88
N ASN A 103 -4.81 11.78 16.73
CA ASN A 103 -5.31 12.89 15.91
C ASN A 103 -6.42 12.44 14.91
N ARG A 104 -6.90 11.18 14.98
CA ARG A 104 -7.83 10.56 14.02
C ARG A 104 -9.09 11.38 13.78
N LEU A 105 -9.66 12.01 14.81
CA LEU A 105 -10.87 12.82 14.66
C LEU A 105 -10.57 14.31 14.59
N SER A 106 -9.69 14.80 15.47
CA SER A 106 -9.37 16.21 15.60
C SER A 106 -8.78 16.81 14.31
N ALA A 107 -7.89 16.08 13.62
CA ALA A 107 -7.27 16.56 12.39
C ALA A 107 -8.25 16.59 11.19
N PRO A 108 -8.99 15.51 10.86
CA PRO A 108 -9.98 15.55 9.77
C PRO A 108 -11.13 16.51 10.04
N MET A 109 -11.68 16.59 11.25
CA MET A 109 -12.78 17.53 11.56
C MET A 109 -12.34 18.99 11.52
N GLY A 110 -11.07 19.27 11.81
CA GLY A 110 -10.45 20.56 11.55
C GLY A 110 -10.47 20.96 10.06
N ARG A 111 -10.40 19.98 9.15
CA ARG A 111 -10.41 20.14 7.68
C ARG A 111 -11.83 20.11 7.10
N LEU A 112 -12.73 19.29 7.65
CA LEU A 112 -14.10 19.07 7.18
C LEU A 112 -15.15 20.03 7.78
N ARG A 113 -14.79 21.31 7.96
CA ARG A 113 -15.61 22.32 8.64
C ARG A 113 -16.98 22.56 8.01
N SER A 114 -17.11 22.33 6.71
CA SER A 114 -18.38 22.45 5.99
C SER A 114 -19.36 21.33 6.34
N ARG A 115 -18.85 20.13 6.64
CA ARG A 115 -19.65 18.95 7.03
C ARG A 115 -19.89 18.89 8.54
N TYR A 116 -18.91 19.33 9.32
CA TYR A 116 -18.92 19.25 10.79
C TYR A 116 -18.63 20.62 11.43
N PRO A 117 -19.48 21.65 11.19
CA PRO A 117 -19.23 23.02 11.65
C PRO A 117 -19.16 23.13 13.18
N MET A 118 -20.04 22.46 13.93
CA MET A 118 -20.04 22.47 15.39
C MET A 118 -18.88 21.63 15.94
N SER A 119 -18.67 20.43 15.40
CA SER A 119 -17.64 19.52 15.93
C SER A 119 -16.23 20.03 15.64
N SER A 120 -16.00 20.70 14.51
CA SER A 120 -14.74 21.40 14.26
C SER A 120 -14.47 22.50 15.31
N GLN A 121 -15.53 23.20 15.71
CA GLN A 121 -15.44 24.26 16.72
C GLN A 121 -15.27 23.71 18.13
N TYR A 122 -15.83 22.53 18.42
CA TYR A 122 -15.55 21.80 19.65
C TYR A 122 -14.04 21.60 19.84
N TYR A 123 -13.31 21.05 18.86
CA TYR A 123 -11.85 20.85 19.02
C TYR A 123 -11.10 22.17 19.16
N ARG A 124 -11.46 23.19 18.36
CA ARG A 124 -10.84 24.51 18.50
C ARG A 124 -11.00 25.06 19.91
N MET A 125 -12.20 24.95 20.47
CA MET A 125 -12.50 25.43 21.82
C MET A 125 -11.87 24.54 22.90
N LEU A 126 -11.81 23.22 22.71
CA LEU A 126 -11.13 22.30 23.61
C LEU A 126 -9.65 22.68 23.75
N PHE A 127 -8.95 22.83 22.63
CA PHE A 127 -7.52 23.19 22.61
C PHE A 127 -7.26 24.62 23.11
N ALA A 128 -8.21 25.54 22.92
CA ALA A 128 -8.12 26.90 23.46
C ALA A 128 -8.46 27.00 24.96
N GLY A 129 -9.04 25.94 25.55
CA GLY A 129 -9.56 25.95 26.92
C GLY A 129 -10.93 26.59 27.09
N ASP A 130 -11.56 26.99 25.99
CA ASP A 130 -12.90 27.59 25.93
C ASP A 130 -14.03 26.59 26.24
N LEU A 131 -13.75 25.34 26.58
CA LEU A 131 -14.75 24.40 27.11
C LEU A 131 -14.61 24.17 28.62
N GLY A 132 -13.70 24.88 29.29
CA GLY A 132 -13.38 24.67 30.71
C GLY A 132 -12.42 23.50 30.95
N TYR A 133 -11.87 22.94 29.88
CA TYR A 133 -10.87 21.88 29.90
C TYR A 133 -9.48 22.49 29.68
N ARG A 134 -8.47 22.09 30.46
CA ARG A 134 -7.08 22.47 30.17
C ARG A 134 -6.24 21.24 29.80
N PRO A 135 -5.21 21.38 28.95
CA PRO A 135 -4.24 20.31 28.73
C PRO A 135 -3.57 19.90 30.05
N LEU A 136 -3.56 18.61 30.35
CA LEU A 136 -3.00 18.04 31.58
C LEU A 136 -1.77 17.16 31.30
N ALA A 137 -1.81 16.35 30.23
CA ALA A 137 -0.68 15.51 29.83
C ALA A 137 -0.69 15.25 28.32
N GLU A 138 0.49 15.01 27.75
CA GLU A 138 0.72 14.72 26.34
C GLU A 138 1.73 13.58 26.21
N PHE A 139 1.48 12.63 25.31
CA PHE A 139 2.36 11.49 25.07
C PHE A 139 2.57 11.31 23.56
N THR A 140 3.83 11.23 23.16
CA THR A 140 4.27 11.14 21.76
C THR A 140 5.48 10.24 21.65
N ALA A 141 5.67 9.60 20.51
CA ALA A 141 6.87 8.82 20.20
C ALA A 141 7.40 9.19 18.80
N TYR A 142 7.82 10.43 18.60
CA TYR A 142 8.23 10.93 17.29
C TYR A 142 9.46 10.23 16.71
N PRO A 143 9.59 10.15 15.37
CA PRO A 143 10.82 9.75 14.71
C PRO A 143 12.02 10.57 15.19
N GLN A 144 13.13 9.89 15.50
CA GLN A 144 14.32 10.53 16.05
C GLN A 144 15.63 9.95 15.51
N LEU A 145 16.55 10.83 15.10
CA LEU A 145 17.89 10.46 14.67
C LEU A 145 18.93 11.18 15.52
N GLY A 146 19.54 10.47 16.47
CA GLY A 146 20.40 11.08 17.47
C GLY A 146 19.61 12.05 18.36
N GLY A 147 20.00 13.32 18.41
CA GLY A 147 19.26 14.38 19.12
C GLY A 147 18.21 15.10 18.27
N LEU A 148 18.07 14.78 16.98
CA LEU A 148 17.10 15.40 16.10
C LEU A 148 15.75 14.67 16.20
N VAL A 149 14.73 15.37 16.68
CA VAL A 149 13.34 14.90 16.70
C VAL A 149 12.59 15.47 15.51
N ILE A 150 11.94 14.61 14.73
CA ILE A 150 11.15 15.01 13.57
C ILE A 150 9.68 14.92 13.95
N ARG A 151 9.03 16.07 14.14
CA ARG A 151 7.60 16.14 14.43
C ARG A 151 6.80 15.99 13.16
N ASP A 152 6.07 14.90 13.07
CA ASP A 152 5.28 14.52 11.90
C ASP A 152 3.77 14.56 12.18
N ASP A 153 3.32 15.38 13.13
CA ASP A 153 1.89 15.59 13.46
C ASP A 153 1.03 16.01 12.25
N ASN A 154 1.67 16.60 11.24
CA ASN A 154 1.01 17.05 10.01
C ASN A 154 1.06 16.01 8.88
N ALA A 155 1.63 14.83 9.12
CA ALA A 155 1.64 13.73 8.16
C ALA A 155 0.22 13.21 7.90
N ASP A 156 0.09 12.36 6.88
CA ASP A 156 -1.14 11.64 6.64
C ASP A 156 -1.50 10.76 7.86
N GLU A 157 -2.79 10.55 8.12
CA GLU A 157 -3.26 9.80 9.29
C GLU A 157 -2.65 8.40 9.33
N SER A 158 -2.55 7.75 8.17
CA SER A 158 -1.95 6.42 8.00
C SER A 158 -0.50 6.33 8.46
N PHE A 159 0.19 7.47 8.62
CA PHE A 159 1.60 7.55 8.98
C PHE A 159 1.86 7.62 10.48
N SER A 160 0.91 8.12 11.29
CA SER A 160 1.15 8.39 12.72
C SER A 160 0.17 7.71 13.66
N VAL A 161 -1.09 7.52 13.26
CA VAL A 161 -2.15 7.08 14.19
C VAL A 161 -1.93 5.66 14.72
N TYR A 162 -1.26 4.79 13.96
CA TYR A 162 -1.04 3.40 14.36
C TYR A 162 0.30 3.16 15.05
N ASP A 163 1.40 3.73 14.53
CA ASP A 163 2.75 3.45 15.04
C ASP A 163 3.16 4.35 16.22
N HIS A 164 2.79 5.63 16.19
CA HIS A 164 3.14 6.64 17.21
C HIS A 164 2.07 7.71 17.37
N PRO A 165 0.88 7.34 17.86
CA PRO A 165 -0.22 8.30 18.02
C PRO A 165 0.12 9.41 19.01
N HIS A 166 -0.41 10.59 18.76
CA HIS A 166 -0.33 11.73 19.67
C HIS A 166 -1.50 11.68 20.66
N VAL A 167 -1.21 11.32 21.91
CA VAL A 167 -2.22 11.21 22.97
C VAL A 167 -2.26 12.48 23.79
N GLN A 168 -3.46 12.99 24.04
CA GLN A 168 -3.66 14.21 24.84
C GLN A 168 -4.73 13.99 25.91
N VAL A 169 -4.42 14.38 27.14
CA VAL A 169 -5.35 14.31 28.29
C VAL A 169 -5.69 15.71 28.74
N PHE A 170 -6.98 16.00 28.89
CA PHE A 170 -7.50 17.28 29.35
C PHE A 170 -8.28 17.11 30.66
N GLU A 171 -8.15 18.09 31.56
CA GLU A 171 -8.84 18.14 32.85
C GLU A 171 -9.95 19.19 32.85
N ASN A 172 -11.16 18.81 33.30
CA ASN A 172 -12.29 19.73 33.46
C ASN A 172 -12.16 20.56 34.74
N VAL A 173 -11.46 21.68 34.63
CA VAL A 173 -11.24 22.64 35.71
C VAL A 173 -12.34 23.69 35.80
N GLY A 174 -12.95 24.00 34.66
CA GLY A 174 -13.97 25.05 34.55
C GLY A 174 -15.35 24.59 34.98
N ARG A 175 -15.66 23.28 34.86
CA ARG A 175 -16.97 22.68 35.18
C ARG A 175 -18.12 23.54 34.67
N LEU A 176 -18.04 23.89 33.38
CA LEU A 176 -18.99 24.82 32.78
C LEU A 176 -20.39 24.22 32.82
N LYS A 177 -21.37 25.06 33.14
CA LYS A 177 -22.76 24.63 33.18
C LYS A 177 -23.26 24.25 31.78
N PRO A 178 -24.20 23.29 31.66
CA PRO A 178 -24.77 22.88 30.38
C PRO A 178 -25.25 24.03 29.49
N GLU A 179 -25.84 25.08 30.08
CA GLU A 179 -26.39 26.22 29.33
C GLU A 179 -25.28 27.01 28.61
N LEU A 180 -24.12 27.16 29.25
CA LEU A 180 -22.98 27.85 28.67
C LEU A 180 -22.33 27.02 27.55
N LEU A 181 -22.19 25.71 27.76
CA LEU A 181 -21.67 24.80 26.74
C LEU A 181 -22.59 24.77 25.52
N ARG A 182 -23.91 24.66 25.73
CA ARG A 182 -24.92 24.73 24.68
C ARG A 182 -24.86 26.07 23.94
N ALA A 183 -24.73 27.18 24.67
CA ALA A 183 -24.60 28.50 24.07
C ALA A 183 -23.29 28.68 23.26
N ARG A 184 -22.21 27.97 23.60
CA ARG A 184 -20.92 28.03 22.86
C ARG A 184 -20.97 27.18 21.60
N LEU A 185 -21.38 25.92 21.71
CA LEU A 185 -21.39 24.95 20.61
C LEU A 185 -22.58 25.15 19.66
N GLY A 186 -23.77 25.41 20.20
CA GLY A 186 -25.01 25.50 19.41
C GLY A 186 -25.05 26.65 18.40
N ARG A 187 -24.19 27.67 18.53
CA ARG A 187 -24.02 28.74 17.53
C ARG A 187 -23.46 28.24 16.19
N TYR A 188 -22.95 27.02 16.17
CA TYR A 188 -22.31 26.41 15.02
C TYR A 188 -23.07 25.19 14.51
N LEU A 189 -24.29 24.94 15.01
CA LEU A 189 -25.19 24.01 14.35
C LEU A 189 -25.44 24.49 12.91
N PRO A 190 -25.45 23.58 11.92
CA PRO A 190 -25.87 23.94 10.57
C PRO A 190 -27.35 24.36 10.60
N ASP A 191 -27.70 25.42 9.88
CA ASP A 191 -29.11 25.76 9.69
C ASP A 191 -29.79 24.59 8.95
N ASP A 192 -30.93 24.12 9.45
CA ASP A 192 -31.71 22.99 8.87
C ASP A 192 -32.17 23.22 7.42
N ALA A 193 -31.89 24.41 6.85
CA ALA A 193 -32.11 24.76 5.47
C ALA A 193 -30.84 24.53 4.62
N GLN A 194 -30.71 23.33 4.05
CA GLN A 194 -29.94 23.04 2.83
C GLN A 194 -28.56 23.72 2.71
N GLY A 195 -27.49 23.01 3.09
CA GLY A 195 -26.21 23.02 2.36
C GLY A 195 -25.51 24.36 2.08
N SER A 196 -25.89 25.46 2.73
CA SER A 196 -25.28 26.77 2.53
C SER A 196 -24.35 27.06 3.70
N VAL A 197 -23.07 26.85 3.44
CA VAL A 197 -21.96 27.06 4.36
C VAL A 197 -21.98 28.50 4.88
N PRO A 198 -22.10 28.75 6.20
CA PRO A 198 -21.92 30.08 6.75
C PRO A 198 -20.47 30.52 6.51
N ARG A 199 -20.27 31.63 5.80
CA ARG A 199 -18.96 32.29 5.69
C ARG A 199 -18.57 32.85 7.07
N LEU A 200 -17.94 32.02 7.91
CA LEU A 200 -17.38 32.45 9.18
C LEU A 200 -16.26 33.45 8.95
N ARG A 201 -16.46 34.65 9.50
CA ARG A 201 -15.51 35.77 9.50
C ARG A 201 -14.24 35.37 10.27
N ARG A 202 -13.08 35.47 9.62
CA ARG A 202 -11.75 35.20 10.17
C ARG A 202 -11.54 35.98 11.48
N THR A 203 -11.16 35.28 12.55
CA THR A 203 -10.48 35.88 13.71
C THR A 203 -9.02 35.48 13.68
N ASP A 204 -8.14 36.46 13.81
CA ASP A 204 -6.69 36.29 13.78
C ASP A 204 -6.19 35.64 15.09
N GLY A 205 -5.60 34.45 14.97
CA GLY A 205 -4.99 33.69 16.06
C GLY A 205 -3.70 32.99 15.60
N LEU A 206 -2.76 32.80 16.52
CA LEU A 206 -1.32 32.54 16.31
C LEU A 206 -0.90 31.19 15.69
N ALA A 207 -1.81 30.44 15.08
CA ALA A 207 -1.48 29.27 14.27
C ALA A 207 -2.17 29.39 12.91
N ARG A 208 -1.38 29.74 11.88
CA ARG A 208 -1.85 29.66 10.48
C ARG A 208 -1.98 28.19 10.10
N TYR A 209 -3.08 27.55 10.49
CA TYR A 209 -3.59 26.40 9.75
C TYR A 209 -3.82 26.88 8.32
N ARG A 210 -2.95 26.49 7.40
CA ARG A 210 -3.15 26.74 5.98
C ARG A 210 -4.45 26.04 5.63
N SER A 211 -5.51 26.81 5.40
CA SER A 211 -6.78 26.27 4.90
C SER A 211 -6.45 25.55 3.60
N GLN A 212 -6.48 24.21 3.60
CA GLN A 212 -6.71 23.51 2.36
C GLN A 212 -8.08 23.96 1.86
N ASP A 213 -8.19 24.14 0.55
CA ASP A 213 -9.46 24.40 -0.08
C ASP A 213 -10.47 23.35 0.38
N PRO A 214 -11.76 23.72 0.56
CA PRO A 214 -12.79 22.73 0.89
C PRO A 214 -12.63 21.53 -0.05
N ALA A 215 -12.79 20.32 0.51
CA ALA A 215 -12.78 19.10 -0.28
C ALA A 215 -13.62 19.30 -1.55
N PRO A 216 -13.17 18.84 -2.73
CA PRO A 216 -13.85 19.08 -3.98
C PRO A 216 -15.35 18.83 -3.81
N THR A 217 -16.19 19.79 -4.22
CA THR A 217 -17.66 19.67 -4.16
C THR A 217 -18.19 18.62 -5.14
N ALA A 218 -17.32 17.85 -5.79
CA ALA A 218 -17.70 16.76 -6.66
C ALA A 218 -18.40 15.69 -5.81
N PRO A 219 -19.67 15.37 -6.10
CA PRO A 219 -20.37 14.33 -5.38
C PRO A 219 -19.65 12.97 -5.58
N LEU A 220 -19.57 12.17 -4.51
CA LEU A 220 -19.18 10.75 -4.58
C LEU A 220 -20.27 9.86 -5.20
N THR A 221 -21.31 10.49 -5.75
CA THR A 221 -22.40 9.85 -6.46
C THR A 221 -22.25 10.05 -7.95
N LEU A 222 -22.64 9.05 -8.71
CA LEU A 222 -22.79 9.12 -10.15
C LEU A 222 -23.83 10.18 -10.52
N SER A 223 -23.68 10.78 -11.69
CA SER A 223 -24.63 11.76 -12.22
C SER A 223 -26.00 11.16 -12.56
N GLN A 224 -26.09 9.82 -12.63
CA GLN A 224 -27.29 9.07 -12.94
C GLN A 224 -27.24 7.70 -12.24
N PRO A 225 -28.38 7.03 -12.02
CA PRO A 225 -28.42 5.71 -11.40
C PRO A 225 -27.56 4.66 -12.13
N VAL A 226 -26.92 3.77 -11.38
CA VAL A 226 -25.94 2.79 -11.90
C VAL A 226 -26.53 1.91 -13.01
N ASP A 227 -27.79 1.50 -12.88
CA ASP A 227 -28.53 0.66 -13.81
C ASP A 227 -28.83 1.36 -15.16
N THR A 228 -28.77 2.69 -15.19
CA THR A 228 -28.93 3.49 -16.42
C THR A 228 -27.61 3.76 -17.14
N LEU A 229 -26.47 3.45 -16.53
CA LEU A 229 -25.17 3.71 -17.13
C LEU A 229 -24.91 2.80 -18.34
N PRO A 230 -24.25 3.31 -19.40
CA PRO A 230 -23.83 2.46 -20.50
C PRO A 230 -22.84 1.42 -19.99
N VAL A 231 -23.19 0.13 -20.08
CA VAL A 231 -22.29 -0.95 -19.71
C VAL A 231 -21.36 -1.26 -20.86
N VAL A 232 -20.06 -1.25 -20.61
CA VAL A 232 -19.10 -1.77 -21.58
C VAL A 232 -19.08 -3.30 -21.49
N ALA A 233 -19.47 -3.99 -22.57
CA ALA A 233 -19.59 -5.46 -22.60
C ALA A 233 -18.47 -6.16 -23.40
N ASP A 234 -17.34 -5.49 -23.65
CA ASP A 234 -16.26 -5.97 -24.51
C ASP A 234 -15.14 -6.74 -23.77
N PHE A 235 -15.47 -7.46 -22.69
CA PHE A 235 -14.50 -8.16 -21.84
C PHE A 235 -14.78 -9.67 -21.65
N ARG A 236 -15.62 -10.26 -22.51
CA ARG A 236 -15.99 -11.70 -22.47
C ARG A 236 -16.37 -12.25 -23.85
N TRP A 237 -15.82 -11.64 -24.89
CA TRP A 237 -16.14 -11.99 -26.28
C TRP A 237 -15.41 -13.26 -26.75
N ASN A 238 -14.35 -13.70 -26.05
CA ASN A 238 -13.55 -14.86 -26.41
C ASN A 238 -13.99 -16.11 -25.65
N ARG A 239 -15.13 -16.65 -26.07
CA ARG A 239 -15.70 -17.87 -25.48
C ARG A 239 -14.75 -19.07 -25.60
N ALA A 240 -14.10 -19.23 -26.75
CA ALA A 240 -13.17 -20.33 -27.00
C ALA A 240 -11.99 -20.33 -26.00
N ALA A 241 -11.39 -19.17 -25.73
CA ALA A 241 -10.35 -19.08 -24.71
C ALA A 241 -10.91 -19.25 -23.29
N SER A 242 -12.10 -18.73 -23.01
CA SER A 242 -12.73 -18.88 -21.68
C SER A 242 -13.09 -20.33 -21.34
N GLU A 243 -13.43 -21.14 -22.33
CA GLU A 243 -13.79 -22.56 -22.16
C GLU A 243 -12.59 -23.51 -22.30
N SER A 244 -11.42 -23.02 -22.75
CA SER A 244 -10.20 -23.82 -22.92
C SER A 244 -9.05 -23.28 -22.07
N THR A 245 -8.74 -23.99 -20.98
CA THR A 245 -7.64 -23.64 -20.07
C THR A 245 -6.33 -23.39 -20.82
N VAL A 246 -5.97 -24.27 -21.76
CA VAL A 246 -4.72 -24.14 -22.52
C VAL A 246 -4.72 -22.87 -23.36
N LEU A 247 -5.82 -22.60 -24.07
CA LEU A 247 -5.93 -21.41 -24.90
C LEU A 247 -5.92 -20.13 -24.06
N ALA A 248 -6.60 -20.12 -22.91
CA ALA A 248 -6.59 -19.02 -21.95
C ALA A 248 -5.16 -18.70 -21.48
N VAL A 249 -4.45 -19.72 -21.01
CA VAL A 249 -3.09 -19.62 -20.48
C VAL A 249 -2.12 -19.08 -21.53
N VAL A 250 -2.17 -19.62 -22.76
CA VAL A 250 -1.28 -19.22 -23.86
C VAL A 250 -1.61 -17.82 -24.36
N LEU A 251 -2.90 -17.49 -24.57
CA LEU A 251 -3.30 -16.18 -25.06
C LEU A 251 -2.95 -15.08 -24.06
N TRP A 252 -3.18 -15.32 -22.77
CA TRP A 252 -2.83 -14.40 -21.71
C TRP A 252 -1.31 -14.13 -21.66
N TRP A 253 -0.51 -15.19 -21.70
CA TRP A 253 0.95 -15.07 -21.78
C TRP A 253 1.40 -14.32 -23.03
N LEU A 254 0.79 -14.58 -24.19
CA LEU A 254 1.12 -13.88 -25.42
C LEU A 254 0.89 -12.36 -25.29
N VAL A 255 -0.26 -11.94 -24.76
CA VAL A 255 -0.54 -10.50 -24.54
C VAL A 255 0.49 -9.85 -23.62
N LEU A 256 0.83 -10.49 -22.50
CA LEU A 256 1.88 -9.98 -21.60
C LEU A 256 3.25 -9.90 -22.28
N SER A 257 3.57 -10.85 -23.16
CA SER A 257 4.82 -10.85 -23.91
C SER A 257 4.87 -9.74 -24.97
N LEU A 258 3.74 -9.45 -25.63
CA LEU A 258 3.63 -8.33 -26.58
C LEU A 258 3.92 -6.99 -25.91
N PHE A 259 3.44 -6.78 -24.67
CA PHE A 259 3.78 -5.58 -23.90
C PHE A 259 5.30 -5.43 -23.74
N GLY A 260 5.98 -6.53 -23.38
CA GLY A 260 7.44 -6.54 -23.24
C GLY A 260 8.18 -6.33 -24.55
N TRP A 261 7.81 -7.05 -25.61
CA TRP A 261 8.53 -6.98 -26.89
C TRP A 261 8.44 -5.62 -27.56
N PHE A 262 7.32 -4.90 -27.41
CA PHE A 262 7.18 -3.56 -27.96
C PHE A 262 7.76 -2.47 -27.05
N ALA A 263 7.74 -2.66 -25.73
CA ALA A 263 8.36 -1.72 -24.80
C ALA A 263 9.90 -1.83 -24.80
N TRP A 264 10.46 -3.04 -24.95
CA TRP A 264 11.90 -3.25 -24.79
C TRP A 264 12.78 -2.41 -25.71
N PRO A 265 12.50 -2.29 -27.03
CA PRO A 265 13.30 -1.41 -27.89
C PRO A 265 13.32 0.05 -27.44
N LEU A 266 12.25 0.53 -26.80
CA LEU A 266 12.18 1.90 -26.26
C LEU A 266 12.98 2.03 -24.97
N LEU A 267 12.99 0.99 -24.13
CA LEU A 267 13.75 0.95 -22.87
C LEU A 267 15.24 0.69 -23.08
N PHE A 268 15.61 -0.04 -24.13
CA PHE A 268 16.98 -0.45 -24.43
C PHE A 268 18.03 0.68 -24.37
N PRO A 269 17.79 1.88 -24.93
CA PRO A 269 18.71 3.01 -24.77
C PRO A 269 18.63 3.68 -23.39
N LEU A 270 17.46 3.67 -22.74
CA LEU A 270 17.22 4.34 -21.46
C LEU A 270 17.85 3.59 -20.28
N LEU A 271 17.79 2.26 -20.33
CA LEU A 271 18.29 1.37 -19.29
C LEU A 271 19.64 0.76 -19.67
N GLY A 272 20.47 1.52 -20.39
CA GLY A 272 21.79 1.09 -20.86
C GLY A 272 22.76 0.68 -19.74
N GLY A 273 22.51 1.12 -18.51
CA GLY A 273 23.27 0.73 -17.31
C GLY A 273 22.89 -0.64 -16.73
N LEU A 274 21.76 -1.22 -17.14
CA LEU A 274 21.36 -2.57 -16.72
C LEU A 274 21.96 -3.63 -17.64
N ARG A 275 22.26 -4.80 -17.08
CA ARG A 275 22.87 -5.95 -17.78
C ARG A 275 22.02 -6.47 -18.94
N ASP A 276 20.71 -6.50 -18.75
CA ASP A 276 19.69 -6.91 -19.72
C ASP A 276 19.15 -5.74 -20.56
N ARG A 277 19.63 -4.53 -20.29
CA ARG A 277 19.12 -3.26 -20.85
C ARG A 277 17.61 -3.11 -20.70
N GLY A 278 17.07 -3.58 -19.59
CA GLY A 278 15.66 -3.45 -19.24
C GLY A 278 14.74 -4.49 -19.88
N TYR A 279 15.27 -5.60 -20.40
CA TYR A 279 14.44 -6.68 -20.96
C TYR A 279 13.51 -7.32 -19.92
N GLY A 280 14.03 -7.65 -18.73
CA GLY A 280 13.24 -8.24 -17.65
C GLY A 280 12.11 -7.32 -17.16
N LEU A 281 12.33 -5.99 -17.20
CA LEU A 281 11.34 -4.99 -16.78
C LEU A 281 10.37 -4.60 -17.91
N ALA A 282 10.63 -5.00 -19.15
CA ALA A 282 9.89 -4.51 -20.31
C ALA A 282 8.40 -4.88 -20.28
N ARG A 283 8.06 -6.08 -19.79
CA ARG A 283 6.65 -6.53 -19.69
C ARG A 283 5.83 -5.62 -18.78
N VAL A 284 6.35 -5.34 -17.59
CA VAL A 284 5.71 -4.46 -16.59
C VAL A 284 5.65 -3.04 -17.12
N ALA A 285 6.74 -2.52 -17.68
CA ALA A 285 6.78 -1.18 -18.25
C ALA A 285 5.77 -1.01 -19.40
N GLY A 286 5.68 -1.96 -20.32
CA GLY A 286 4.70 -1.94 -21.41
C GLY A 286 3.27 -1.98 -20.90
N TRP A 287 2.99 -2.86 -19.93
CA TRP A 287 1.69 -2.97 -19.28
C TRP A 287 1.27 -1.67 -18.59
N LEU A 288 2.18 -1.06 -17.83
CA LEU A 288 1.96 0.21 -17.13
C LEU A 288 1.79 1.38 -18.10
N LEU A 289 2.57 1.44 -19.19
CA LEU A 289 2.45 2.52 -20.18
C LEU A 289 1.08 2.50 -20.86
N ILE A 290 0.65 1.33 -21.36
CA ILE A 290 -0.66 1.19 -22.00
C ILE A 290 -1.77 1.49 -20.99
N GLY A 291 -1.67 0.93 -19.78
CA GLY A 291 -2.61 1.14 -18.70
C GLY A 291 -2.73 2.61 -18.31
N TRP A 292 -1.61 3.30 -18.14
CA TRP A 292 -1.58 4.70 -17.72
C TRP A 292 -2.22 5.61 -18.77
N PHE A 293 -1.81 5.49 -20.05
CA PHE A 293 -2.37 6.32 -21.12
C PHE A 293 -3.86 6.06 -21.32
N HIS A 294 -4.28 4.79 -21.30
CA HIS A 294 -5.69 4.47 -21.45
C HIS A 294 -6.52 4.94 -20.26
N TRP A 295 -6.09 4.63 -19.02
CA TRP A 295 -6.77 5.07 -17.79
C TRP A 295 -6.90 6.58 -17.74
N LEU A 296 -5.82 7.31 -18.04
CA LEU A 296 -5.83 8.77 -18.04
C LEU A 296 -6.82 9.31 -19.09
N GLY A 297 -6.81 8.78 -20.31
CA GLY A 297 -7.76 9.20 -21.35
C GLY A 297 -9.22 8.91 -20.99
N VAL A 298 -9.49 7.81 -20.29
CA VAL A 298 -10.84 7.50 -19.77
C VAL A 298 -11.22 8.47 -18.64
N SER A 299 -10.32 8.70 -17.68
CA SER A 299 -10.55 9.59 -16.54
C SER A 299 -10.72 11.06 -16.96
N LEU A 300 -10.07 11.47 -18.06
CA LEU A 300 -10.22 12.80 -18.67
C LEU A 300 -11.41 12.91 -19.63
N GLY A 301 -12.12 11.80 -19.91
CA GLY A 301 -13.26 11.77 -20.82
C GLY A 301 -12.92 11.88 -22.31
N TRP A 302 -11.68 11.61 -22.72
CA TRP A 302 -11.26 11.60 -24.13
C TRP A 302 -11.82 10.40 -24.90
N TRP A 303 -11.96 9.26 -24.23
CA TRP A 303 -12.58 8.06 -24.77
C TRP A 303 -13.19 7.21 -23.65
N GLN A 304 -14.05 6.25 -24.02
CA GLN A 304 -14.61 5.28 -23.07
C GLN A 304 -13.66 4.09 -22.87
N ASN A 305 -13.81 3.40 -21.74
CA ASN A 305 -13.08 2.19 -21.36
C ASN A 305 -13.46 0.98 -22.24
N ARG A 306 -13.12 1.04 -23.52
CA ARG A 306 -13.42 0.01 -24.53
C ARG A 306 -12.15 -0.61 -25.09
N VAL A 307 -12.26 -1.80 -25.67
CA VAL A 307 -11.15 -2.52 -26.32
C VAL A 307 -10.52 -1.70 -27.44
N GLY A 308 -11.32 -0.95 -28.21
CA GLY A 308 -10.84 -0.15 -29.35
C GLY A 308 -9.70 0.80 -28.98
N PRO A 309 -9.90 1.75 -28.03
CA PRO A 309 -8.83 2.61 -27.52
C PRO A 309 -7.62 1.84 -26.97
N ILE A 310 -7.82 0.74 -26.23
CA ILE A 310 -6.71 -0.08 -25.71
C ILE A 310 -5.87 -0.65 -26.86
N VAL A 311 -6.51 -1.22 -27.89
CA VAL A 311 -5.83 -1.75 -29.09
C VAL A 311 -5.13 -0.65 -29.87
N ALA A 312 -5.71 0.54 -29.97
CA ALA A 312 -5.07 1.68 -30.63
C ALA A 312 -3.78 2.11 -29.89
N ILE A 313 -3.81 2.20 -28.56
CA ILE A 313 -2.64 2.54 -27.73
C ILE A 313 -1.57 1.43 -27.82
N LEU A 314 -1.98 0.16 -27.78
CA LEU A 314 -1.07 -0.97 -28.02
C LEU A 314 -0.45 -0.90 -29.43
N GLY A 315 -1.24 -0.52 -30.44
CA GLY A 315 -0.76 -0.32 -31.81
C GLY A 315 0.25 0.82 -31.93
N LEU A 316 0.05 1.92 -31.19
CA LEU A 316 1.01 3.03 -31.11
C LEU A 316 2.31 2.59 -30.41
N LEU A 317 2.21 1.85 -29.30
CA LEU A 317 3.38 1.27 -28.63
C LEU A 317 4.12 0.30 -29.57
N ALA A 318 3.40 -0.56 -30.29
CA ALA A 318 3.96 -1.49 -31.25
C ALA A 318 4.68 -0.75 -32.39
N ALA A 319 4.06 0.28 -32.96
CA ALA A 319 4.69 1.10 -34.00
C ALA A 319 5.98 1.78 -33.47
N ALA A 320 5.91 2.42 -32.30
CA ALA A 320 7.07 3.05 -31.68
C ALA A 320 8.19 2.04 -31.38
N GLY A 321 7.85 0.89 -30.80
CA GLY A 321 8.78 -0.20 -30.49
C GLY A 321 9.43 -0.79 -31.74
N LEU A 322 8.66 -1.04 -32.80
CA LEU A 322 9.15 -1.55 -34.07
C LEU A 322 10.05 -0.53 -34.79
N ILE A 323 9.68 0.75 -34.81
CA ILE A 323 10.50 1.83 -35.36
C ILE A 323 11.82 1.93 -34.59
N ALA A 324 11.75 2.01 -33.26
CA ALA A 324 12.94 2.06 -32.41
C ALA A 324 13.82 0.83 -32.64
N GLY A 325 13.23 -0.36 -32.67
CA GLY A 325 13.90 -1.62 -32.97
C GLY A 325 14.59 -1.63 -34.33
N TRP A 326 13.95 -1.11 -35.37
CA TRP A 326 14.52 -1.00 -36.71
C TRP A 326 15.67 0.00 -36.79
N VAL A 327 15.53 1.17 -36.16
CA VAL A 327 16.58 2.20 -36.09
C VAL A 327 17.83 1.65 -35.40
N GLN A 328 17.64 0.88 -34.33
CA GLN A 328 18.74 0.32 -33.54
C GLN A 328 19.05 -1.16 -33.84
N ARG A 329 18.55 -1.71 -34.95
CA ARG A 329 18.63 -3.15 -35.29
C ARG A 329 20.02 -3.76 -35.20
N ARG A 330 21.05 -3.01 -35.56
CA ARG A 330 22.46 -3.46 -35.47
C ARG A 330 22.90 -3.62 -34.01
N ARG A 331 22.52 -2.68 -33.13
CA ARG A 331 22.82 -2.71 -31.69
C ARG A 331 22.04 -3.82 -30.98
N LEU A 332 20.77 -4.03 -31.36
CA LEU A 332 19.97 -5.14 -30.82
C LEU A 332 20.52 -6.49 -31.28
N ALA A 333 20.89 -6.62 -32.55
CA ALA A 333 21.48 -7.87 -33.08
C ALA A 333 22.82 -8.20 -32.41
N SER A 334 23.70 -7.20 -32.23
CA SER A 334 24.97 -7.41 -31.50
C SER A 334 24.73 -7.78 -30.04
N PHE A 335 23.80 -7.10 -29.37
CA PHE A 335 23.44 -7.39 -27.99
C PHE A 335 22.83 -8.78 -27.84
N TRP A 336 21.95 -9.19 -28.75
CA TRP A 336 21.41 -10.55 -28.78
C TRP A 336 22.53 -11.58 -28.94
N ALA A 337 23.46 -11.38 -29.87
CA ALA A 337 24.60 -12.29 -30.04
C ALA A 337 25.44 -12.44 -28.75
N GLU A 338 25.66 -11.34 -28.03
CA GLU A 338 26.46 -11.30 -26.80
C GLU A 338 25.72 -11.83 -25.56
N ARG A 339 24.42 -11.51 -25.43
CA ARG A 339 23.64 -11.65 -24.19
C ARG A 339 22.39 -12.53 -24.32
N ARG A 340 22.17 -13.22 -25.44
CA ARG A 340 21.02 -14.14 -25.63
C ARG A 340 20.80 -15.13 -24.49
N ARG A 341 21.88 -15.61 -23.84
CA ARG A 341 21.75 -16.52 -22.69
C ARG A 341 21.03 -15.86 -21.52
N THR A 342 21.34 -14.60 -21.22
CA THR A 342 20.65 -13.85 -20.15
C THR A 342 19.19 -13.63 -20.48
N LEU A 343 18.89 -13.21 -21.73
CA LEU A 343 17.51 -13.02 -22.19
C LEU A 343 16.72 -14.33 -22.14
N LEU A 344 17.31 -15.45 -22.58
CA LEU A 344 16.66 -16.76 -22.51
C LEU A 344 16.45 -17.26 -21.08
N VAL A 345 17.35 -16.94 -20.15
CA VAL A 345 17.17 -17.24 -18.72
C VAL A 345 16.00 -16.46 -18.16
N GLU A 346 15.88 -15.16 -18.49
CA GLU A 346 14.76 -14.32 -18.07
C GLU A 346 13.41 -14.81 -18.65
N GLU A 347 13.37 -15.18 -19.92
CA GLU A 347 12.19 -15.79 -20.55
C GLU A 347 11.82 -17.13 -19.91
N THR A 348 12.81 -17.98 -19.66
CA THR A 348 12.60 -19.29 -19.03
C THR A 348 12.12 -19.12 -17.60
N LEU A 349 12.70 -18.19 -16.84
CA LEU A 349 12.27 -17.88 -15.47
C LEU A 349 10.81 -17.42 -15.47
N PHE A 350 10.45 -16.47 -16.32
CA PHE A 350 9.08 -15.99 -16.43
C PHE A 350 8.11 -17.13 -16.78
N ALA A 351 8.43 -17.92 -17.80
CA ALA A 351 7.60 -19.04 -18.25
C ALA A 351 7.42 -20.10 -17.15
N LEU A 352 8.50 -20.50 -16.48
CA LEU A 352 8.45 -21.50 -15.41
C LEU A 352 7.69 -20.97 -14.20
N ALA A 353 7.92 -19.72 -13.78
CA ALA A 353 7.20 -19.12 -12.67
C ALA A 353 5.69 -19.00 -12.97
N TYR A 354 5.34 -18.54 -14.17
CA TYR A 354 3.95 -18.43 -14.61
C TYR A 354 3.26 -19.80 -14.66
N LEU A 355 3.86 -20.79 -15.33
CA LEU A 355 3.26 -22.13 -15.47
C LEU A 355 3.20 -22.88 -14.13
N ALA A 356 4.21 -22.74 -13.27
CA ALA A 356 4.18 -23.33 -11.93
C ALA A 356 2.99 -22.79 -11.13
N PHE A 357 2.76 -21.47 -11.19
CA PHE A 357 1.67 -20.86 -10.44
C PHE A 357 0.30 -21.04 -11.09
N VAL A 358 0.22 -21.18 -12.42
CA VAL A 358 -0.97 -21.73 -13.09
C VAL A 358 -1.28 -23.13 -12.55
N GLY A 359 -0.26 -23.98 -12.39
CA GLY A 359 -0.41 -25.29 -11.75
C GLY A 359 -1.00 -25.19 -10.35
N VAL A 360 -0.51 -24.26 -9.52
CA VAL A 360 -1.07 -24.00 -8.18
C VAL A 360 -2.54 -23.59 -8.27
N ARG A 361 -2.91 -22.67 -9.17
CA ARG A 361 -4.30 -22.24 -9.35
C ARG A 361 -5.20 -23.34 -9.90
N LEU A 362 -4.69 -24.27 -10.72
CA LEU A 362 -5.47 -25.41 -11.20
C LEU A 362 -5.84 -26.38 -10.06
N LEU A 363 -5.03 -26.46 -9.00
CA LEU A 363 -5.35 -27.28 -7.83
C LEU A 363 -6.44 -26.64 -6.95
N ASN A 364 -6.57 -25.32 -6.99
CA ASN A 364 -7.59 -24.58 -6.25
C ASN A 364 -8.03 -23.31 -7.02
N PRO A 365 -8.88 -23.45 -8.04
CA PRO A 365 -9.30 -22.33 -8.89
C PRO A 365 -10.41 -21.47 -8.26
N ASP A 366 -10.94 -21.90 -7.12
CA ASP A 366 -12.08 -21.25 -6.48
C ASP A 366 -11.78 -19.81 -6.09
N LEU A 367 -12.76 -18.95 -6.33
CA LEU A 367 -12.76 -17.52 -5.99
C LEU A 367 -13.56 -17.22 -4.72
N TRP A 368 -14.04 -18.26 -4.04
CA TRP A 368 -14.85 -18.14 -2.83
C TRP A 368 -14.63 -19.33 -1.91
N GLN A 369 -14.46 -19.05 -0.62
CA GLN A 369 -14.39 -20.07 0.41
C GLN A 369 -14.79 -19.45 1.78
N PRO A 370 -15.68 -20.06 2.59
CA PRO A 370 -16.24 -19.38 3.77
C PRO A 370 -15.26 -19.04 4.91
N TRP A 371 -14.16 -19.76 5.04
CA TRP A 371 -13.18 -19.65 6.15
C TRP A 371 -11.77 -19.26 5.69
N ASN A 372 -11.45 -19.43 4.41
CA ASN A 372 -10.15 -19.24 3.77
C ASN A 372 -10.27 -18.47 2.43
N GLY A 373 -11.44 -17.89 2.13
CA GLY A 373 -11.71 -17.22 0.85
C GLY A 373 -11.20 -15.78 0.78
N GLY A 374 -10.74 -15.24 1.91
CA GLY A 374 -10.18 -13.89 1.99
C GLY A 374 -11.16 -12.82 1.50
N GLU A 375 -10.61 -11.81 0.85
CA GLU A 375 -11.35 -10.68 0.30
C GLU A 375 -11.69 -10.85 -1.19
N LYS A 376 -11.41 -12.02 -1.81
CA LYS A 376 -11.56 -12.28 -3.27
C LYS A 376 -12.89 -11.83 -3.85
N PHE A 377 -13.98 -11.97 -3.09
CA PHE A 377 -15.29 -11.52 -3.52
C PHE A 377 -15.34 -10.00 -3.72
N MET A 378 -14.76 -9.24 -2.81
CA MET A 378 -14.59 -7.80 -2.91
C MET A 378 -13.73 -7.42 -4.11
N GLU A 379 -12.55 -8.02 -4.29
CA GLU A 379 -11.71 -7.68 -5.44
C GLU A 379 -12.34 -8.10 -6.76
N PHE A 380 -13.06 -9.22 -6.80
CA PHE A 380 -13.79 -9.65 -7.99
C PHE A 380 -14.95 -8.69 -8.31
N ALA A 381 -15.65 -8.17 -7.30
CA ALA A 381 -16.68 -7.15 -7.47
C ALA A 381 -16.10 -5.85 -8.03
N PHE A 382 -15.00 -5.36 -7.46
CA PHE A 382 -14.30 -4.16 -7.95
C PHE A 382 -13.71 -4.36 -9.35
N LEU A 383 -13.10 -5.52 -9.64
CA LEU A 383 -12.63 -5.87 -10.97
C LEU A 383 -13.78 -5.82 -12.00
N ASN A 384 -14.92 -6.45 -11.70
CA ASN A 384 -16.09 -6.39 -12.57
C ASN A 384 -16.64 -4.96 -12.73
N ALA A 385 -16.63 -4.16 -11.66
CA ALA A 385 -17.01 -2.75 -11.74
C ALA A 385 -16.10 -1.96 -12.68
N THR A 386 -14.78 -2.16 -12.61
CA THR A 386 -13.82 -1.53 -13.54
C THR A 386 -14.02 -1.98 -14.99
N LEU A 387 -14.34 -3.26 -15.23
CA LEU A 387 -14.55 -3.81 -16.58
C LEU A 387 -15.80 -3.24 -17.26
N ARG A 388 -16.86 -3.05 -16.47
CA ARG A 388 -18.19 -2.61 -16.94
C ARG A 388 -18.34 -1.10 -17.02
N SER A 389 -17.58 -0.35 -16.23
CA SER A 389 -17.67 1.11 -16.20
C SER A 389 -17.11 1.75 -17.48
N PRO A 390 -17.89 2.60 -18.17
CA PRO A 390 -17.45 3.26 -19.41
C PRO A 390 -16.49 4.43 -19.15
N ASN A 391 -16.63 5.09 -18.01
CA ASN A 391 -15.84 6.23 -17.58
C ASN A 391 -15.31 5.96 -16.16
N PHE A 392 -14.27 6.69 -15.76
CA PHE A 392 -13.70 6.58 -14.43
C PHE A 392 -13.86 7.88 -13.62
N PRO A 393 -14.00 7.79 -12.28
CA PRO A 393 -13.94 6.58 -11.45
C PRO A 393 -15.10 5.58 -11.69
N PRO A 394 -14.85 4.26 -11.54
CA PRO A 394 -15.88 3.24 -11.76
C PRO A 394 -17.01 3.31 -10.72
N TYR A 395 -18.16 2.74 -11.03
CA TYR A 395 -19.27 2.63 -10.06
C TYR A 395 -18.88 1.75 -8.87
N ASP A 396 -19.42 2.05 -7.69
CA ASP A 396 -19.19 1.25 -6.49
C ASP A 396 -20.19 0.07 -6.43
N PRO A 397 -19.72 -1.20 -6.36
CA PRO A 397 -20.61 -2.35 -6.24
C PRO A 397 -21.31 -2.46 -4.87
N TYR A 398 -20.83 -1.77 -3.84
CA TYR A 398 -21.35 -1.79 -2.47
C TYR A 398 -22.04 -0.48 -2.06
N PHE A 399 -21.84 0.61 -2.80
CA PHE A 399 -22.52 1.89 -2.58
C PHE A 399 -23.38 2.27 -3.79
N ALA A 400 -24.67 1.93 -3.71
CA ALA A 400 -25.63 2.17 -4.80
C ALA A 400 -25.70 3.65 -5.20
N GLY A 401 -25.53 3.94 -6.49
CA GLY A 401 -25.46 5.32 -7.01
C GLY A 401 -24.11 6.00 -6.77
N GLY A 402 -23.14 5.32 -6.16
CA GLY A 402 -21.82 5.81 -5.82
C GLY A 402 -20.72 5.48 -6.84
N ILE A 403 -19.59 6.15 -6.68
CA ILE A 403 -18.31 5.79 -7.31
C ILE A 403 -17.39 5.14 -6.28
N ILE A 404 -16.49 4.26 -6.75
CA ILE A 404 -15.49 3.63 -5.88
C ILE A 404 -14.62 4.71 -5.21
N ASN A 405 -14.62 4.73 -3.88
CA ASN A 405 -13.69 5.51 -3.07
C ASN A 405 -12.63 4.61 -2.41
N TYR A 406 -11.96 3.83 -3.25
CA TYR A 406 -10.94 2.84 -2.90
C TYR A 406 -9.91 2.77 -4.03
N TYR A 407 -8.72 2.26 -3.75
CA TYR A 407 -7.71 2.11 -4.79
C TYR A 407 -8.16 1.03 -5.81
N TYR A 408 -8.22 1.39 -7.10
CA TYR A 408 -8.71 0.47 -8.15
C TYR A 408 -7.78 0.34 -9.36
N TYR A 409 -6.71 1.15 -9.45
CA TYR A 409 -5.84 1.18 -10.63
C TYR A 409 -5.18 -0.17 -10.91
N GLY A 410 -4.74 -0.90 -9.87
CA GLY A 410 -4.20 -2.26 -10.03
C GLY A 410 -5.20 -3.25 -10.62
N LEU A 411 -6.45 -3.23 -10.14
CA LEU A 411 -7.52 -4.07 -10.70
C LEU A 411 -7.87 -3.66 -12.12
N TYR A 412 -7.84 -2.36 -12.42
CA TYR A 412 -7.99 -1.85 -13.77
C TYR A 412 -6.89 -2.38 -14.72
N LEU A 413 -5.63 -2.41 -14.28
CA LEU A 413 -4.53 -2.96 -15.07
C LEU A 413 -4.75 -4.44 -15.39
N VAL A 414 -5.26 -5.23 -14.45
CA VAL A 414 -5.68 -6.61 -14.71
C VAL A 414 -6.83 -6.63 -15.72
N GLY A 415 -7.83 -5.79 -15.53
CA GLY A 415 -8.98 -5.64 -16.44
C GLY A 415 -8.61 -5.27 -17.88
N LEU A 416 -7.48 -4.57 -18.07
CA LEU A 416 -6.94 -4.27 -19.40
C LEU A 416 -6.58 -5.55 -20.18
N VAL A 417 -5.93 -6.51 -19.52
CA VAL A 417 -5.56 -7.80 -20.14
C VAL A 417 -6.81 -8.64 -20.41
N ILE A 418 -7.79 -8.60 -19.51
CA ILE A 418 -9.11 -9.24 -19.70
C ILE A 418 -9.80 -8.69 -20.96
N LYS A 419 -9.85 -7.37 -21.14
CA LYS A 419 -10.43 -6.74 -22.32
C LYS A 419 -9.73 -7.15 -23.62
N LEU A 420 -8.38 -7.13 -23.63
CA LEU A 420 -7.58 -7.51 -24.80
C LEU A 420 -7.70 -8.98 -25.18
N THR A 421 -7.81 -9.88 -24.19
CA THR A 421 -7.92 -11.33 -24.45
C THR A 421 -9.37 -11.77 -24.67
N GLY A 422 -10.34 -11.04 -24.13
CA GLY A 422 -11.75 -11.38 -24.13
C GLY A 422 -12.11 -12.56 -23.23
N ILE A 423 -11.20 -13.00 -22.36
CA ILE A 423 -11.40 -14.12 -21.43
C ILE A 423 -12.36 -13.69 -20.31
N ALA A 424 -13.31 -14.53 -19.94
CA ALA A 424 -14.25 -14.25 -18.85
C ALA A 424 -13.50 -13.97 -17.52
N ALA A 425 -14.01 -13.02 -16.73
CA ALA A 425 -13.30 -12.50 -15.56
C ALA A 425 -12.98 -13.58 -14.52
N GLU A 426 -13.87 -14.55 -14.34
CA GLU A 426 -13.72 -15.69 -13.43
C GLU A 426 -12.54 -16.61 -13.80
N VAL A 427 -12.25 -16.74 -15.10
CA VAL A 427 -11.08 -17.48 -15.60
C VAL A 427 -9.84 -16.59 -15.55
N ALA A 428 -9.96 -15.33 -15.97
CA ALA A 428 -8.84 -14.41 -16.02
C ALA A 428 -8.27 -14.05 -14.64
N PHE A 429 -9.10 -14.00 -13.59
CA PHE A 429 -8.63 -13.80 -12.22
C PHE A 429 -7.59 -14.87 -11.83
N ASN A 430 -7.83 -16.11 -12.26
CA ASN A 430 -6.94 -17.24 -12.07
C ASN A 430 -5.64 -17.18 -12.91
N LEU A 431 -5.56 -16.30 -13.91
CA LEU A 431 -4.36 -16.05 -14.72
C LEU A 431 -3.62 -14.78 -14.29
N ALA A 432 -4.33 -13.82 -13.69
CA ALA A 432 -3.76 -12.60 -13.13
C ALA A 432 -2.79 -12.92 -11.97
N VAL A 433 -3.18 -13.79 -11.04
CA VAL A 433 -2.35 -14.19 -9.89
C VAL A 433 -1.01 -14.81 -10.36
N PRO A 434 -0.99 -15.84 -11.24
CA PRO A 434 0.27 -16.36 -11.80
C PRO A 434 1.11 -15.33 -12.54
N SER A 435 0.48 -14.39 -13.23
CA SER A 435 1.19 -13.35 -13.98
C SER A 435 1.93 -12.41 -13.05
N LEU A 436 1.27 -11.97 -11.98
CA LEU A 436 1.88 -11.11 -10.96
C LEU A 436 3.02 -11.83 -10.24
N PHE A 437 2.85 -13.12 -9.92
CA PHE A 437 3.94 -13.94 -9.37
C PHE A 437 5.16 -14.00 -10.30
N ALA A 438 4.92 -14.27 -11.59
CA ALA A 438 5.98 -14.39 -12.59
C ALA A 438 6.69 -13.04 -12.88
N LEU A 439 5.93 -11.95 -12.93
CA LEU A 439 6.49 -10.59 -13.10
C LEU A 439 7.30 -10.18 -11.87
N THR A 440 6.84 -10.49 -10.66
CA THR A 440 7.59 -10.26 -9.40
C THR A 440 8.90 -11.05 -9.40
N ALA A 441 8.86 -12.33 -9.77
CA ALA A 441 10.06 -13.16 -9.90
C ALA A 441 11.06 -12.56 -10.91
N LEU A 442 10.57 -12.10 -12.06
CA LEU A 442 11.40 -11.50 -13.09
C LEU A 442 12.01 -10.15 -12.64
N GLY A 443 11.25 -9.31 -11.95
CA GLY A 443 11.73 -8.06 -11.35
C GLY A 443 12.83 -8.29 -10.31
N LEU A 444 12.60 -9.21 -9.37
CA LEU A 444 13.59 -9.61 -8.36
C LEU A 444 14.86 -10.19 -8.99
N PHE A 445 14.72 -11.01 -10.02
CA PHE A 445 15.86 -11.55 -10.76
C PHE A 445 16.66 -10.46 -11.45
N SER A 446 15.99 -9.49 -12.09
CA SER A 446 16.65 -8.34 -12.73
C SER A 446 17.41 -7.51 -11.68
N VAL A 447 16.80 -7.21 -10.54
CA VAL A 447 17.47 -6.49 -9.43
C VAL A 447 18.69 -7.26 -8.93
N GLY A 448 18.52 -8.53 -8.53
CA GLY A 448 19.60 -9.34 -7.97
C GLY A 448 20.76 -9.57 -8.94
N SER A 449 20.47 -9.78 -10.22
CA SER A 449 21.50 -9.98 -11.24
C SER A 449 22.29 -8.71 -11.58
N ASN A 450 21.67 -7.53 -11.48
CA ASN A 450 22.35 -6.25 -11.68
C ASN A 450 23.23 -5.87 -10.47
N LEU A 451 22.75 -6.12 -9.24
CA LEU A 451 23.52 -5.84 -8.02
C LEU A 451 24.84 -6.63 -7.94
N ALA A 452 24.85 -7.89 -8.39
CA ALA A 452 26.04 -8.72 -8.36
C ALA A 452 27.15 -8.27 -9.33
N VAL A 453 26.83 -7.48 -10.35
CA VAL A 453 27.79 -7.02 -11.36
C VAL A 453 28.39 -5.67 -11.00
N GLY A 454 27.63 -4.78 -10.32
CA GLY A 454 28.13 -3.48 -9.88
C GLY A 454 29.38 -3.57 -9.01
N GLN A 455 29.51 -4.64 -8.23
CA GLN A 455 30.69 -4.91 -7.39
C GLN A 455 31.92 -5.40 -8.19
N GLY A 456 31.72 -6.10 -9.31
CA GLY A 456 32.81 -6.65 -10.11
C GLY A 456 33.47 -5.65 -11.07
N SER A 457 32.75 -4.59 -11.46
CA SER A 457 33.29 -3.53 -12.32
C SER A 457 34.16 -2.52 -11.56
N GLU A 458 33.79 -2.17 -10.32
CA GLU A 458 34.56 -1.22 -9.50
C GLU A 458 35.93 -1.81 -9.07
N GLU A 459 35.98 -3.09 -8.68
CA GLU A 459 37.24 -3.77 -8.35
C GLU A 459 38.20 -3.90 -9.56
N ALA A 460 37.65 -3.98 -10.77
CA ALA A 460 38.44 -4.04 -12.00
C ALA A 460 38.98 -2.65 -12.42
N GLU A 461 38.28 -1.58 -12.05
CA GLU A 461 38.64 -0.20 -12.36
C GLU A 461 39.66 0.37 -11.34
N GLU A 462 39.52 0.06 -10.04
CA GLU A 462 40.52 0.39 -9.01
C GLU A 462 41.87 -0.30 -9.22
N ARG A 463 41.88 -1.54 -9.72
CA ARG A 463 43.15 -2.23 -10.04
C ARG A 463 43.82 -1.69 -11.32
N ARG A 464 43.05 -1.10 -12.24
CA ARG A 464 43.61 -0.42 -13.41
C ARG A 464 44.19 0.95 -13.08
N SER A 465 43.64 1.66 -12.09
CA SER A 465 44.19 2.93 -11.61
C SER A 465 45.35 2.74 -10.62
N GLY A 466 45.37 1.64 -9.83
CA GLY A 466 46.46 1.33 -8.90
C GLY A 466 47.68 0.62 -9.50
N GLY A 467 47.60 0.10 -10.74
CA GLY A 467 48.66 -0.66 -11.40
C GLY A 467 49.60 0.16 -12.31
N ALA A 468 49.48 1.49 -12.35
CA ALA A 468 50.25 2.34 -13.26
C ALA A 468 51.62 2.78 -12.70
N GLU A 469 51.96 2.46 -11.46
CA GLU A 469 53.26 2.74 -10.87
C GLU A 469 53.79 1.49 -10.17
N HIS A 470 54.56 0.66 -10.87
CA HIS A 470 55.81 0.03 -10.42
C HIS A 470 56.25 -1.03 -11.45
N GLY A 471 57.53 -0.97 -11.81
CA GLY A 471 58.15 -1.72 -12.89
C GLY A 471 58.35 -3.22 -12.64
N GLU A 472 58.62 -3.88 -13.76
CA GLU A 472 59.37 -5.12 -13.99
C GLU A 472 59.39 -6.19 -12.89
N GLY A 473 58.78 -7.34 -13.22
CA GLY A 473 59.34 -8.64 -12.89
C GLY A 473 58.87 -9.28 -11.59
N GLU A 474 57.61 -9.73 -11.53
CA GLU A 474 57.26 -10.84 -10.66
C GLU A 474 56.06 -11.62 -11.23
N ILE A 475 56.23 -12.93 -11.42
CA ILE A 475 55.16 -13.86 -11.79
C ILE A 475 54.27 -14.01 -10.55
N VAL A 476 53.32 -13.09 -10.40
CA VAL A 476 52.27 -13.21 -9.39
C VAL A 476 51.32 -14.32 -9.84
N SER A 477 51.39 -15.42 -9.10
CA SER A 477 50.43 -16.52 -9.06
C SER A 477 49.00 -16.01 -9.28
N SER A 478 48.41 -16.36 -10.42
CA SER A 478 47.02 -16.10 -10.75
C SER A 478 46.12 -17.04 -9.92
N ALA A 479 45.96 -16.74 -8.63
CA ALA A 479 44.78 -17.23 -7.93
C ALA A 479 43.55 -16.66 -8.66
N PRO A 480 42.58 -17.50 -9.07
CA PRO A 480 41.38 -16.97 -9.70
C PRO A 480 40.73 -15.98 -8.74
N PRO A 481 40.29 -14.80 -9.23
CA PRO A 481 39.58 -13.86 -8.37
C PRO A 481 38.44 -14.63 -7.71
N HIS A 482 38.23 -14.44 -6.41
CA HIS A 482 37.08 -15.02 -5.72
C HIS A 482 35.85 -14.74 -6.56
N ALA A 483 35.38 -15.77 -7.27
CA ALA A 483 34.33 -15.63 -8.23
C ALA A 483 33.07 -15.36 -7.42
N GLY A 484 32.69 -14.09 -7.30
CA GLY A 484 31.37 -13.73 -6.82
C GLY A 484 30.31 -14.58 -7.54
N PRO A 485 29.16 -14.84 -6.90
CA PRO A 485 28.12 -15.65 -7.50
C PRO A 485 27.80 -15.11 -8.91
N SER A 486 27.68 -16.01 -9.89
CA SER A 486 27.32 -15.60 -11.25
C SER A 486 26.06 -14.72 -11.22
N ALA A 487 25.97 -13.68 -12.04
CA ALA A 487 24.82 -12.75 -12.01
C ALA A 487 23.45 -13.46 -12.04
N SER A 488 23.35 -14.57 -12.78
CA SER A 488 22.14 -15.40 -12.79
C SER A 488 21.89 -16.14 -11.47
N LEU A 489 22.94 -16.60 -10.78
CA LEU A 489 22.83 -17.17 -9.43
C LEU A 489 22.37 -16.12 -8.43
N ALA A 490 22.91 -14.89 -8.49
CA ALA A 490 22.48 -13.80 -7.63
C ALA A 490 21.01 -13.40 -7.87
N GLY A 491 20.60 -13.31 -9.15
CA GLY A 491 19.20 -13.11 -9.51
C GLY A 491 18.29 -14.24 -9.01
N GLY A 492 18.69 -15.50 -9.19
CA GLY A 492 17.94 -16.65 -8.69
C GLY A 492 17.85 -16.68 -7.15
N LEU A 493 18.92 -16.30 -6.46
CA LEU A 493 18.95 -16.18 -5.00
C LEU A 493 18.01 -15.06 -4.52
N ALA A 494 17.96 -13.92 -5.22
CA ALA A 494 17.02 -12.84 -4.90
C ALA A 494 15.56 -13.32 -4.99
N VAL A 495 15.21 -14.07 -6.03
CA VAL A 495 13.88 -14.70 -6.15
C VAL A 495 13.63 -15.67 -5.00
N MET A 496 14.56 -16.59 -4.73
CA MET A 496 14.41 -17.56 -3.64
C MET A 496 14.22 -16.88 -2.27
N LEU A 497 15.05 -15.90 -1.95
CA LEU A 497 15.05 -15.26 -0.64
C LEU A 497 13.86 -14.32 -0.45
N ALA A 498 13.51 -13.49 -1.44
CA ALA A 498 12.45 -12.50 -1.29
C ALA A 498 11.05 -13.06 -1.62
N LEU A 499 10.90 -13.79 -2.73
CA LEU A 499 9.58 -14.27 -3.18
C LEU A 499 9.17 -15.54 -2.41
N LEU A 500 10.07 -16.51 -2.29
CA LEU A 500 9.74 -17.84 -1.77
C LEU A 500 10.01 -18.01 -0.26
N MET A 501 11.02 -17.32 0.27
CA MET A 501 11.48 -17.48 1.65
C MET A 501 11.51 -16.15 2.45
N GLY A 502 10.70 -15.17 2.05
CA GLY A 502 10.79 -13.78 2.53
C GLY A 502 10.83 -13.59 4.04
N ASN A 503 10.21 -14.49 4.82
CA ASN A 503 10.19 -14.43 6.28
C ASN A 503 10.87 -15.62 6.98
N LEU A 504 11.62 -16.44 6.23
CA LEU A 504 12.42 -17.58 6.68
C LEU A 504 11.65 -18.72 7.39
N ARG A 505 10.33 -18.62 7.61
CA ARG A 505 9.53 -19.70 8.24
C ARG A 505 9.56 -20.98 7.43
N GLY A 506 9.45 -20.87 6.11
CA GLY A 506 9.58 -22.02 5.20
C GLY A 506 10.93 -22.72 5.34
N LEU A 507 12.02 -21.99 5.57
CA LEU A 507 13.34 -22.57 5.80
C LEU A 507 13.42 -23.32 7.13
N GLY A 508 12.84 -22.75 8.19
CA GLY A 508 12.74 -23.41 9.49
C GLY A 508 11.95 -24.73 9.41
N TRP A 509 10.86 -24.75 8.63
CA TRP A 509 10.11 -25.97 8.37
C TRP A 509 10.89 -26.99 7.53
N LEU A 510 11.61 -26.55 6.49
CA LEU A 510 12.46 -27.47 5.70
C LEU A 510 13.56 -28.12 6.57
N ALA A 511 14.18 -27.36 7.46
CA ALA A 511 15.18 -27.88 8.39
C ALA A 511 14.59 -28.92 9.36
N SER A 512 13.38 -28.68 9.88
CA SER A 512 12.69 -29.64 10.75
C SER A 512 12.23 -30.88 9.99
N ALA A 513 11.71 -30.72 8.77
CA ALA A 513 11.35 -31.80 7.86
C ALA A 513 12.55 -32.70 7.54
N TRP A 514 13.70 -32.12 7.22
CA TRP A 514 14.95 -32.86 7.00
C TRP A 514 15.38 -33.63 8.25
N GLY A 515 15.34 -32.98 9.42
CA GLY A 515 15.63 -33.63 10.70
C GLY A 515 14.69 -34.80 11.01
N SER A 516 13.40 -34.69 10.68
CA SER A 516 12.44 -35.79 10.79
C SER A 516 12.77 -36.94 9.84
N LEU A 517 13.07 -36.63 8.57
CA LEU A 517 13.42 -37.63 7.56
C LEU A 517 14.65 -38.46 7.95
N VAL A 518 15.74 -37.79 8.37
CA VAL A 518 16.97 -38.44 8.82
C VAL A 518 16.73 -39.34 10.04
N ARG A 519 15.75 -39.01 10.88
CA ARG A 519 15.38 -39.77 12.09
C ARG A 519 14.28 -40.81 11.83
N GLY A 520 13.85 -41.01 10.58
CA GLY A 520 12.76 -41.93 10.24
C GLY A 520 11.41 -41.55 10.85
N ARG A 521 11.18 -40.27 11.13
CA ARG A 521 9.94 -39.73 11.70
C ARG A 521 9.03 -39.17 10.61
N ALA A 522 7.74 -39.07 10.90
CA ALA A 522 6.80 -38.35 10.06
C ALA A 522 7.24 -36.89 9.86
N LEU A 523 6.95 -36.35 8.67
CA LEU A 523 7.20 -34.95 8.38
C LEU A 523 6.33 -34.06 9.29
N PRO A 524 6.86 -32.94 9.79
CA PRO A 524 6.07 -32.00 10.58
C PRO A 524 5.02 -31.34 9.68
N ASP A 525 3.84 -31.08 10.24
CA ASP A 525 2.80 -30.31 9.55
C ASP A 525 3.31 -28.90 9.23
N TYR A 526 2.91 -28.38 8.06
CA TYR A 526 3.16 -26.99 7.70
C TYR A 526 1.93 -26.14 8.03
N ASP A 527 2.02 -25.33 9.08
CA ASP A 527 0.98 -24.38 9.42
C ASP A 527 1.09 -23.14 8.52
N TYR A 528 0.26 -23.16 7.47
CA TYR A 528 0.17 -22.09 6.49
C TYR A 528 -0.17 -20.74 7.15
N TRP A 529 -1.09 -20.70 8.11
CA TRP A 529 -1.51 -19.45 8.76
C TRP A 529 -0.45 -18.94 9.73
N ALA A 530 0.16 -19.81 10.53
CA ALA A 530 1.27 -19.40 11.40
C ALA A 530 2.47 -18.87 10.61
N ALA A 531 2.65 -19.32 9.36
CA ALA A 531 3.71 -18.83 8.50
C ALA A 531 3.57 -17.33 8.15
N SER A 532 2.38 -16.72 8.21
CA SER A 532 2.17 -15.28 8.03
C SER A 532 2.01 -14.51 9.35
N ARG A 533 2.37 -15.13 10.48
CA ARG A 533 2.26 -14.59 11.85
C ARG A 533 3.58 -14.74 12.61
N VAL A 534 4.71 -14.44 11.95
CA VAL A 534 6.07 -14.52 12.50
C VAL A 534 6.26 -13.61 13.70
N ILE A 535 5.76 -12.38 13.61
CA ILE A 535 5.66 -11.45 14.73
C ILE A 535 4.30 -11.71 15.43
N PRO A 536 4.28 -12.07 16.73
CA PRO A 536 3.05 -12.37 17.46
C PRO A 536 2.01 -11.25 17.37
N ASN A 537 0.73 -11.63 17.23
CA ASN A 537 -0.41 -10.71 17.14
C ASN A 537 -0.39 -9.72 15.95
N THR A 538 0.43 -9.99 14.92
CA THR A 538 0.48 -9.17 13.71
C THR A 538 0.34 -10.01 12.45
N ILE A 539 -0.10 -9.38 11.36
CA ILE A 539 -0.16 -9.97 10.02
C ILE A 539 1.12 -9.58 9.28
N ASN A 540 1.93 -10.57 8.91
CA ASN A 540 3.21 -10.39 8.20
C ASN A 540 3.31 -11.41 7.06
N GLU A 541 2.47 -11.23 6.07
CA GLU A 541 2.49 -12.03 4.86
C GLU A 541 3.79 -11.82 4.09
N PHE A 542 4.34 -12.92 3.57
CA PHE A 542 5.45 -12.88 2.63
C PHE A 542 4.92 -13.22 1.24
N PRO A 543 5.61 -12.82 0.15
CA PRO A 543 5.05 -12.88 -1.19
C PRO A 543 4.44 -14.24 -1.58
N LEU A 544 5.15 -15.36 -1.37
CA LEU A 544 4.60 -16.69 -1.68
C LEU A 544 3.30 -16.98 -0.88
N TRP A 545 3.21 -16.57 0.38
CA TRP A 545 1.97 -16.69 1.14
C TRP A 545 0.85 -15.90 0.46
N THR A 546 1.07 -14.63 0.17
CA THR A 546 0.07 -13.77 -0.49
C THR A 546 -0.39 -14.37 -1.83
N PHE A 547 0.53 -14.84 -2.67
CA PHE A 547 0.17 -15.43 -3.96
C PHE A 547 -0.58 -16.77 -3.81
N VAL A 548 -0.25 -17.59 -2.81
CA VAL A 548 -0.97 -18.84 -2.53
C VAL A 548 -2.36 -18.56 -1.98
N PHE A 549 -2.48 -17.54 -1.12
CA PHE A 549 -3.77 -17.05 -0.62
C PHE A 549 -4.62 -16.57 -1.79
N ALA A 550 -3.99 -15.93 -2.78
CA ALA A 550 -4.54 -15.54 -4.07
C ALA A 550 -5.68 -14.51 -3.98
N ASP A 551 -5.62 -13.63 -2.98
CA ASP A 551 -6.40 -12.40 -2.98
C ASP A 551 -5.73 -11.46 -3.98
N LEU A 552 -6.49 -10.96 -4.95
CA LEU A 552 -5.98 -10.00 -5.93
C LEU A 552 -5.89 -8.60 -5.30
N HIS A 553 -5.46 -8.56 -4.05
CA HIS A 553 -5.43 -7.39 -3.22
C HIS A 553 -4.31 -6.46 -3.72
N PRO A 554 -4.44 -5.14 -3.57
CA PRO A 554 -3.53 -4.20 -4.24
C PRO A 554 -2.08 -4.25 -3.76
N HIS A 555 -1.82 -4.73 -2.55
CA HIS A 555 -0.44 -5.02 -2.12
C HIS A 555 0.20 -6.15 -2.94
N MET A 556 -0.58 -7.14 -3.42
CA MET A 556 -0.10 -8.20 -4.32
C MET A 556 0.15 -7.67 -5.73
N ILE A 557 -0.78 -6.85 -6.24
CA ILE A 557 -0.67 -6.27 -7.59
C ILE A 557 0.53 -5.32 -7.68
N ALA A 558 0.91 -4.66 -6.58
CA ALA A 558 2.01 -3.72 -6.51
C ALA A 558 3.41 -4.36 -6.34
N MET A 559 3.51 -5.69 -6.21
CA MET A 559 4.80 -6.38 -6.00
C MET A 559 5.75 -6.35 -7.21
N PRO A 560 5.30 -6.56 -8.46
CA PRO A 560 6.17 -6.48 -9.64
C PRO A 560 6.67 -5.06 -9.90
#